data_AF-A0A165GE60-F1
#
_entry.id   AF-A0A165GE60-F1
#
_cell.length_a   1.000
_cell.length_b   1.000
_cell.length_c   1.000
_cell.angle_alpha   90.00
_cell.angle_beta   90.00
_cell.angle_gamma   90.00
#
_symmetry.space_group_name_H-M   'P 1'
#
loop_
_entity.id
_entity.type
_entity.pdbx_description
1 polymer ?
#
loop_
_entity_poly.entity_id
_entity_poly.type
_entity_poly.pdbx_seq_one_letter_code
_entity_poly.pdbx_strand_id
1 'polypeptide(L)'
;MFDGFVVPDKPSEPEADECCMSGCAICVYDLYAAALEDYKLAMEALRTTLMARKIPEKEWPEDVRAAGPRNENKRAKQDPLRDITLNAFEALERSLREKQERDKSGMGPGVDGRPAPSARRSRRTSITSIGAVSEAIRWVLYSNR
;
A
#
# COMPACT_ATOMS: atom_id res chain seq x y z
N MET A 1 19.21 -9.83 -30.47
CA MET A 1 20.19 -10.84 -29.99
C MET A 1 21.49 -10.11 -29.68
N PHE A 2 22.12 -10.37 -28.53
CA PHE A 2 23.36 -9.72 -28.08
C PHE A 2 24.33 -10.79 -27.55
N ASP A 3 25.57 -10.83 -28.05
CA ASP A 3 26.60 -11.84 -27.70
C ASP A 3 26.12 -13.32 -27.74
N GLY A 4 25.17 -13.62 -28.63
CA GLY A 4 24.56 -14.96 -28.73
C GLY A 4 23.46 -15.24 -27.69
N PHE A 5 23.14 -14.28 -26.83
CA PHE A 5 21.98 -14.34 -25.93
C PHE A 5 20.75 -13.67 -26.56
N VAL A 6 19.59 -14.29 -26.33
CA VAL A 6 18.29 -13.71 -26.67
C VAL A 6 17.91 -12.75 -25.55
N VAL A 7 17.80 -11.46 -25.88
CA VAL A 7 17.28 -10.46 -24.95
C VAL A 7 15.76 -10.65 -24.91
N PRO A 8 15.16 -10.91 -23.73
CA PRO A 8 13.71 -10.99 -23.60
C PRO A 8 13.08 -9.67 -24.06
N ASP A 9 11.98 -9.73 -24.79
CA ASP A 9 11.19 -8.54 -25.11
C ASP A 9 10.27 -8.20 -23.94
N LYS A 10 10.09 -6.91 -23.68
CA LYS A 10 9.18 -6.45 -22.63
C LYS A 10 7.74 -6.78 -23.04
N PRO A 11 6.92 -7.39 -22.16
CA PRO A 11 5.51 -7.64 -22.47
C PRO A 11 4.78 -6.30 -22.71
N SER A 12 3.86 -6.31 -23.67
CA SER A 12 2.98 -5.18 -23.97
C SER A 12 1.94 -5.01 -22.88
N GLU A 13 1.67 -3.76 -22.51
CA GLU A 13 0.58 -3.47 -21.56
C GLU A 13 -0.76 -3.71 -22.25
N PRO A 14 -1.69 -4.45 -21.61
CA PRO A 14 -2.98 -4.77 -22.22
C PRO A 14 -3.84 -3.52 -22.36
N GLU A 15 -4.60 -3.46 -23.44
CA GLU A 15 -5.52 -2.35 -23.69
C GLU A 15 -6.78 -2.45 -22.81
N ALA A 16 -7.45 -1.33 -22.59
CA ALA A 16 -8.67 -1.30 -21.77
C ALA A 16 -9.79 -2.17 -22.36
N ASP A 17 -9.82 -2.32 -23.69
CA ASP A 17 -10.82 -3.12 -24.41
C ASP A 17 -10.60 -4.63 -24.24
N GLU A 18 -9.40 -5.06 -23.85
CA GLU A 18 -9.09 -6.47 -23.52
C GLU A 18 -9.56 -6.83 -22.11
N CYS A 19 -9.79 -5.83 -21.25
CA CYS A 19 -10.37 -6.04 -19.94
C CYS A 19 -11.87 -6.29 -20.06
N CYS A 20 -12.27 -7.55 -19.88
CA CYS A 20 -13.67 -7.96 -19.97
C CYS A 20 -14.60 -7.30 -18.93
N MET A 21 -14.05 -6.75 -17.83
CA MET A 21 -14.77 -6.12 -16.70
C MET A 21 -15.90 -6.95 -16.07
N SER A 22 -16.07 -8.21 -16.47
CA SER A 22 -17.17 -9.09 -16.04
C SER A 22 -16.80 -10.01 -14.87
N GLY A 23 -15.62 -9.85 -14.28
CA GLY A 23 -15.15 -10.69 -13.16
C GLY A 23 -14.72 -12.10 -13.56
N CYS A 24 -13.99 -12.25 -14.67
CA CYS A 24 -13.39 -13.53 -15.08
C CYS A 24 -12.44 -14.09 -14.00
N ALA A 25 -12.28 -15.42 -13.98
CA ALA A 25 -11.40 -16.10 -13.02
C ALA A 25 -9.91 -15.72 -13.15
N ILE A 26 -9.48 -15.27 -14.33
CA ILE A 26 -8.13 -14.79 -14.62
C ILE A 26 -8.28 -13.42 -15.29
N CYS A 27 -7.65 -12.39 -14.71
CA CYS A 27 -7.62 -11.05 -15.28
C CYS A 27 -6.44 -10.91 -16.26
N VAL A 28 -6.64 -10.18 -17.37
CA VAL A 28 -5.56 -9.88 -18.32
C VAL A 28 -4.43 -9.10 -17.63
N TYR A 29 -4.76 -8.22 -16.68
CA TYR A 29 -3.76 -7.52 -15.88
C TYR A 29 -2.95 -8.46 -14.97
N ASP A 30 -3.53 -9.56 -14.49
CA ASP A 30 -2.79 -10.55 -13.71
C ASP A 30 -1.81 -11.32 -14.59
N LEU A 31 -2.23 -11.69 -15.80
CA LEU A 31 -1.34 -12.31 -16.79
C LEU A 31 -0.19 -11.39 -17.19
N TYR A 32 -0.49 -10.10 -17.39
CA TYR A 32 0.53 -9.10 -17.66
C TYR A 32 1.49 -8.93 -16.49
N ALA A 33 0.99 -8.89 -15.25
CA ALA A 33 1.83 -8.83 -14.05
C ALA A 33 2.75 -10.05 -13.94
N ALA A 34 2.22 -11.25 -14.17
CA ALA A 34 3.03 -12.48 -14.19
C ALA A 34 4.11 -12.43 -15.29
N ALA A 35 3.74 -12.03 -16.51
CA ALA A 35 4.68 -11.89 -17.62
C ALA A 35 5.77 -10.83 -17.33
N LEU A 36 5.44 -9.76 -16.61
CA LEU A 36 6.41 -8.76 -16.16
C LEU A 36 7.40 -9.33 -15.15
N GLU A 37 6.95 -10.16 -14.20
CA GLU A 37 7.85 -10.83 -13.26
C GLU A 37 8.78 -11.80 -13.98
N ASP A 38 8.26 -12.63 -14.89
CA ASP A 38 9.06 -13.55 -15.69
C ASP A 38 10.10 -12.80 -16.54
N TYR A 39 9.72 -11.67 -17.13
CA TYR A 39 10.63 -10.79 -17.86
C TYR A 39 11.77 -10.28 -16.96
N LYS A 40 11.47 -9.83 -15.74
CA LYS A 40 12.50 -9.35 -14.80
C LYS A 40 13.48 -10.46 -14.45
N LEU A 41 12.98 -11.66 -14.14
CA LEU A 41 13.81 -12.82 -13.81
C LEU A 41 14.71 -13.21 -14.99
N ALA A 42 14.18 -13.23 -16.21
CA ALA A 42 14.96 -13.51 -17.41
C ALA A 42 16.04 -12.44 -17.66
N MET A 43 15.75 -11.18 -17.38
CA MET A 43 16.72 -10.08 -17.47
C MET A 43 17.83 -10.19 -16.43
N GLU A 44 17.51 -10.56 -15.19
CA GLU A 44 18.50 -10.81 -14.15
C GLU A 44 19.38 -12.01 -14.48
N ALA A 45 18.79 -13.11 -14.94
CA ALA A 45 19.52 -14.27 -15.43
C ALA A 45 20.48 -13.88 -16.57
N LEU A 46 20.00 -13.10 -17.55
CA LEU A 46 20.83 -12.61 -18.64
C LEU A 46 22.00 -11.77 -18.11
N ARG A 47 21.76 -10.80 -17.22
CA ARG A 47 22.81 -9.97 -16.61
C ARG A 47 23.85 -10.81 -15.89
N THR A 48 23.43 -11.79 -15.07
CA THR A 48 24.38 -12.66 -14.36
C THR A 48 25.26 -13.47 -15.33
N THR A 49 24.70 -13.95 -16.44
CA THR A 49 25.49 -14.64 -17.47
C THR A 49 26.48 -13.73 -18.20
N LEU A 50 26.10 -12.48 -18.51
CA LEU A 50 27.00 -11.50 -19.11
C LEU A 50 28.15 -11.13 -18.16
N MET A 51 27.86 -10.98 -16.86
CA MET A 51 28.86 -10.75 -15.83
C MET A 51 29.82 -11.94 -15.69
N ALA A 52 29.31 -13.18 -15.74
CA ALA A 52 30.13 -14.38 -15.71
C ALA A 52 31.08 -14.45 -16.92
N ARG A 53 30.67 -13.94 -18.08
CA ARG A 53 31.52 -13.79 -19.28
C ARG A 53 32.46 -12.58 -19.24
N LYS A 54 32.43 -11.78 -18.18
CA LYS A 54 33.25 -10.57 -17.99
C LYS A 54 33.04 -9.50 -19.07
N ILE A 55 31.84 -9.41 -19.63
CA ILE A 55 31.48 -8.36 -20.59
C ILE A 55 31.18 -7.09 -19.79
N PRO A 56 31.87 -5.97 -20.04
CA PRO A 56 31.66 -4.74 -19.27
C PRO A 56 30.25 -4.17 -19.53
N GLU A 57 29.59 -3.69 -18.48
CA GLU A 57 28.22 -3.17 -18.53
C GLU A 57 28.03 -2.00 -19.53
N LYS A 58 29.10 -1.27 -19.84
CA LYS A 58 29.12 -0.19 -20.84
C LYS A 58 28.77 -0.68 -22.25
N GLU A 59 29.08 -1.94 -22.55
CA GLU A 59 28.82 -2.54 -23.87
C GLU A 59 27.42 -3.15 -23.97
N TRP A 60 26.70 -3.27 -22.84
CA TRP A 60 25.35 -3.83 -22.85
C TRP A 60 24.36 -2.85 -23.49
N PRO A 61 23.33 -3.34 -24.20
CA PRO A 61 22.28 -2.47 -24.72
C PRO A 61 21.52 -1.77 -23.59
N GLU A 62 20.96 -0.57 -23.87
CA GLU A 62 20.27 0.28 -22.88
C GLU A 62 19.15 -0.46 -22.11
N ASP A 63 18.46 -1.38 -22.78
CA ASP A 63 17.36 -2.15 -22.18
C ASP A 63 17.87 -3.16 -21.13
N VAL A 64 19.10 -3.66 -21.31
CA VAL A 64 19.73 -4.68 -20.46
C VAL A 64 20.56 -4.05 -19.34
N ARG A 65 21.20 -2.89 -19.60
CA ARG A 65 21.86 -2.11 -18.54
C ARG A 65 20.89 -2.00 -17.36
N ALA A 66 21.36 -2.33 -16.15
CA ALA A 66 20.51 -2.28 -14.97
C ALA A 66 19.86 -0.90 -14.95
N ALA A 67 18.55 -0.83 -15.16
CA ALA A 67 17.82 0.39 -15.51
C ALA A 67 18.40 1.56 -14.72
N GLY A 68 19.36 2.26 -15.32
CA GLY A 68 20.02 3.38 -14.69
C GLY A 68 18.87 4.32 -14.37
N PRO A 69 18.77 4.77 -13.11
CA PRO A 69 17.52 5.21 -12.49
C PRO A 69 16.74 6.02 -13.52
N ARG A 70 15.66 5.43 -14.05
CA ARG A 70 14.87 5.93 -15.19
C ARG A 70 14.69 7.43 -15.02
N ASN A 71 15.59 8.22 -15.61
CA ASN A 71 15.93 9.58 -15.20
C ASN A 71 15.17 10.07 -13.95
N GLU A 72 15.55 9.54 -12.78
CA GLU A 72 15.01 9.98 -11.48
C GLU A 72 15.31 11.46 -11.22
N ASN A 73 16.13 12.13 -12.04
CA ASN A 73 16.36 13.57 -11.94
C ASN A 73 15.14 14.41 -12.37
N LYS A 74 14.03 13.79 -12.79
CA LYS A 74 12.70 14.44 -12.72
C LYS A 74 11.91 14.06 -11.46
N ARG A 75 12.10 12.88 -10.86
CA ARG A 75 11.44 12.43 -9.62
C ARG A 75 12.00 13.06 -8.36
N ALA A 76 13.27 13.44 -8.37
CA ALA A 76 13.88 14.30 -7.36
C ALA A 76 13.41 15.78 -7.43
N LYS A 77 12.65 16.17 -8.46
CA LYS A 77 11.87 17.42 -8.50
C LYS A 77 10.37 17.22 -8.23
N GLN A 78 9.91 15.99 -8.00
CA GLN A 78 8.50 15.64 -7.78
C GLN A 78 8.26 15.57 -6.26
N ASP A 79 7.25 16.19 -5.67
CA ASP A 79 6.04 16.78 -6.23
C ASP A 79 5.58 17.88 -5.25
N PRO A 80 5.48 19.17 -5.68
CA PRO A 80 4.97 20.24 -4.83
C PRO A 80 3.65 19.89 -4.14
N LEU A 81 2.82 19.04 -4.77
CA LEU A 81 1.57 18.58 -4.20
C LEU A 81 1.77 17.72 -2.94
N ARG A 82 2.81 16.87 -2.90
CA ARG A 82 3.11 16.07 -1.72
C ARG A 82 3.51 16.96 -0.54
N ASP A 83 4.33 17.98 -0.79
CA ASP A 83 4.72 18.95 0.24
C ASP A 83 3.52 19.76 0.75
N ILE A 84 2.65 20.22 -0.15
CA ILE A 84 1.38 20.89 0.21
C ILE A 84 0.49 19.97 1.05
N THR A 85 0.36 18.70 0.68
CA THR A 85 -0.46 17.74 1.44
C THR A 85 0.07 17.51 2.85
N LEU A 86 1.39 17.35 3.02
CA LEU A 86 2.01 17.15 4.33
C LEU A 86 1.80 18.38 5.24
N ASN A 87 1.97 19.59 4.71
CA ASN A 87 1.73 20.82 5.46
C ASN A 87 0.26 20.97 5.92
N ALA A 88 -0.70 20.57 5.09
CA ALA A 88 -2.12 20.62 5.44
C ALA A 88 -2.47 19.65 6.59
N PHE A 89 -1.89 18.45 6.57
CA PHE A 89 -2.08 17.47 7.65
C PHE A 89 -1.49 17.97 8.98
N GLU A 90 -0.28 18.54 8.96
CA GLU A 90 0.32 19.10 10.17
C GLU A 90 -0.52 20.23 10.78
N ALA A 91 -1.10 21.11 9.95
CA ALA A 91 -1.98 22.17 10.42
C ALA A 91 -3.24 21.61 11.11
N LEU A 92 -3.83 20.55 10.54
CA LEU A 92 -4.99 19.88 11.12
C LEU A 92 -4.65 19.24 12.47
N GLU A 93 -3.52 18.55 12.58
CA GLU A 93 -3.07 17.92 13.82
C GLU A 93 -2.88 18.92 14.96
N ARG A 94 -2.32 20.11 14.67
CA ARG A 94 -2.22 21.20 15.66
C ARG A 94 -3.60 21.65 16.15
N SER A 95 -4.54 21.87 15.22
CA SER A 95 -5.90 22.30 15.56
C SER A 95 -6.67 21.26 16.39
N LEU A 96 -6.45 19.98 16.12
CA LEU A 96 -7.09 18.88 16.86
C LEU A 96 -6.52 18.75 18.27
N ARG A 97 -5.21 18.93 18.44
CA ARG A 97 -4.57 18.91 19.76
C ARG A 97 -5.07 20.06 20.63
N GLU A 98 -5.21 21.27 20.07
CA GLU A 98 -5.79 22.41 20.77
C GLU A 98 -7.25 22.16 21.19
N LYS A 99 -8.09 21.61 20.28
CA LYS A 99 -9.48 21.24 20.61
C LYS A 99 -9.51 20.22 21.75
N GLN A 100 -8.69 19.17 21.65
CA GLN A 100 -8.60 18.15 22.70
C GLN A 100 -8.13 18.73 24.04
N GLU A 101 -7.21 19.69 24.05
CA GLU A 101 -6.76 20.37 25.26
C GLU A 101 -7.84 21.29 25.83
N ARG A 102 -8.62 21.98 25.00
CA ARG A 102 -9.80 22.75 25.43
C ARG A 102 -10.88 21.86 26.02
N ASP A 103 -11.15 20.72 25.39
CA ASP A 103 -12.13 19.74 25.87
C ASP A 103 -11.66 19.08 27.18
N LYS A 104 -10.36 18.75 27.30
CA LYS A 104 -9.75 18.22 28.53
C LYS A 104 -9.72 19.23 29.67
N SER A 105 -9.50 20.50 29.37
CA SER A 105 -9.55 21.59 30.36
C SER A 105 -10.98 22.01 30.72
N GLY A 106 -12.01 21.36 30.14
CA GLY A 106 -13.41 21.60 30.44
C GLY A 106 -13.95 22.91 29.87
N MET A 107 -13.22 23.56 28.96
CA MET A 107 -13.55 24.85 28.34
C MET A 107 -13.90 24.65 26.86
N GLY A 108 -14.93 23.83 26.59
CA GLY A 108 -15.48 23.71 25.23
C GLY A 108 -16.28 24.96 24.84
N PRO A 109 -16.31 25.36 23.55
CA PRO A 109 -17.19 26.45 23.13
C PRO A 109 -18.64 25.96 23.23
N GLY A 110 -19.38 26.54 24.17
CA GLY A 110 -20.82 26.40 24.24
C GLY A 110 -21.45 27.03 23.00
N VAL A 111 -21.67 26.23 21.97
CA VAL A 111 -22.77 26.50 21.04
C VAL A 111 -24.03 26.23 21.85
N ASP A 112 -24.78 27.30 22.08
CA ASP A 112 -26.03 27.37 22.84
C ASP A 112 -25.82 27.44 24.36
N GLY A 113 -25.90 28.66 24.90
CA GLY A 113 -25.69 29.00 26.31
C GLY A 113 -26.62 28.30 27.31
N ARG A 114 -26.41 27.01 27.55
CA ARG A 114 -26.83 26.28 28.74
C ARG A 114 -25.65 25.46 29.26
N PRO A 115 -25.35 25.51 30.58
CA PRO A 115 -24.33 24.64 31.13
C PRO A 115 -24.74 23.17 30.93
N ALA A 116 -23.82 22.37 30.41
CA ALA A 116 -24.01 20.93 30.27
C ALA A 116 -24.27 20.29 31.64
N PRO A 117 -25.26 19.39 31.79
CA PRO A 117 -25.44 18.68 33.04
C PRO A 117 -24.19 17.85 33.32
N SER A 118 -23.70 17.98 34.55
CA SER A 118 -22.47 17.37 35.04
C SER A 118 -22.46 15.85 34.81
N ALA A 119 -21.25 15.37 34.50
CA ALA A 119 -20.82 13.99 34.36
C ALA A 119 -21.77 12.93 34.96
N ARG A 120 -22.62 12.33 34.12
CA ARG A 120 -23.16 11.02 34.44
C ARG A 120 -22.06 10.00 34.20
N ARG A 121 -21.25 9.77 35.23
CA ARG A 121 -20.26 8.70 35.35
C ARG A 121 -20.88 7.40 34.83
N SER A 122 -20.52 7.03 33.60
CA SER A 122 -20.95 5.76 33.01
C SER A 122 -20.38 4.64 33.87
N ARG A 123 -21.28 3.88 34.52
CA ARG A 123 -20.93 2.63 35.18
C ARG A 123 -20.34 1.73 34.11
N ARG A 124 -19.02 1.55 34.15
CA ARG A 124 -18.37 0.39 33.53
C ARG A 124 -18.99 -0.84 34.18
N THR A 125 -19.95 -1.45 33.49
CA THR A 125 -20.46 -2.77 33.85
C THR A 125 -19.33 -3.75 33.63
N SER A 126 -18.72 -4.22 34.71
CA SER A 126 -17.90 -5.42 34.69
C SER A 126 -18.83 -6.59 34.32
N ILE A 127 -18.78 -7.02 33.06
CA ILE A 127 -19.36 -8.29 32.65
C ILE A 127 -18.44 -9.38 33.22
N THR A 128 -18.64 -9.69 34.50
CA THR A 128 -18.34 -11.00 35.07
C THR A 128 -19.67 -11.68 35.27
N SER A 129 -20.26 -12.16 34.18
CA SER A 129 -21.37 -13.10 34.26
C SER A 129 -20.99 -14.35 33.49
N ILE A 130 -21.04 -15.45 34.21
CA ILE A 130 -20.59 -16.81 33.90
C ILE A 130 -21.31 -17.41 32.66
N GLY A 131 -22.25 -16.69 32.04
CA GLY A 131 -22.98 -17.12 30.84
C GLY A 131 -22.22 -17.04 29.51
N ALA A 132 -21.12 -16.30 29.41
CA ALA A 132 -20.36 -16.20 28.15
C ALA A 132 -19.47 -17.44 27.87
N VAL A 133 -19.21 -18.26 28.90
CA VAL A 133 -18.34 -19.44 28.79
C VAL A 133 -19.09 -20.63 28.17
N SER A 134 -20.40 -20.73 28.35
CA SER A 134 -21.21 -21.85 27.83
C SER A 134 -21.45 -21.77 26.32
N GLU A 135 -21.52 -20.58 25.74
CA GLU A 135 -21.64 -20.42 24.28
C GLU A 135 -20.33 -20.73 23.55
N ALA A 136 -19.18 -20.40 24.14
CA ALA A 136 -17.86 -20.74 23.58
C ALA A 136 -17.61 -22.26 23.56
N ILE A 137 -18.00 -22.97 24.63
CA ILE A 137 -17.89 -24.45 24.69
C ILE A 137 -18.82 -25.13 23.68
N ARG A 138 -20.01 -24.54 23.43
CA ARG A 138 -20.97 -25.06 22.44
C ARG A 138 -20.44 -24.97 21.00
N TRP A 139 -19.71 -23.92 20.66
CA TRP A 139 -19.09 -23.78 19.34
C TRP A 139 -17.96 -24.81 19.10
N VAL A 140 -17.16 -25.10 20.13
CA VAL A 140 -16.06 -26.08 20.02
C VAL A 140 -16.59 -27.52 19.91
N LEU A 141 -17.65 -27.86 20.62
CA LEU A 141 -18.24 -29.21 20.58
C LEU A 141 -19.11 -29.47 19.33
N TYR A 142 -19.71 -28.45 18.73
CA TYR A 142 -20.59 -28.62 17.56
C TYR A 142 -19.88 -28.45 16.21
N SER A 143 -18.65 -27.90 16.18
CA SER A 143 -17.89 -27.72 14.93
C SER A 143 -17.13 -28.96 14.48
N ASN A 144 -17.24 -30.09 15.18
CA ASN A 144 -16.49 -31.31 14.89
C ASN A 144 -17.38 -32.55 14.65
N ARG A 145 -18.56 -32.33 14.07
CA ARG A 145 -19.46 -33.37 13.55
C ARG A 145 -20.05 -32.90 12.23
#